data_AF-T0T2X2-F1
#
_entry.id   AF-T0T2X2-F1
#
_cell.length_a   1.000
_cell.length_b   1.000
_cell.length_c   1.000
_cell.angle_alpha   90.00
_cell.angle_beta   90.00
_cell.angle_gamma   90.00
#
_symmetry.space_group_name_H-M   'P 1'
#
loop_
_entity.id
_entity.type
_entity.pdbx_description
1 polymer ?
#
loop_
_entity_poly.entity_id
_entity_poly.type
_entity_poly.pdbx_seq_one_letter_code
_entity_poly.pdbx_strand_id
1 'polypeptide(L)'
;MLFKDGTREPLHGHNYRVTLKADAIDLEGDMVFDFLDIKPIVREVCDSLDHKLLIPGESTMIEILDKDTNYEMKTLDGSFFSMPKTDVLILPILNTSAERIAIYITHEIKRLVSERFSFQFKNIEVEVEETPGQCAVYRSE
;
A
#
# COMPACT_ATOMS: atom_id res chain seq x y z
N MET A 1 0.38 11.74 -6.32
CA MET A 1 1.23 12.28 -5.23
C MET A 1 0.89 13.72 -4.92
N LEU A 2 0.98 14.07 -3.64
CA LEU A 2 0.84 15.43 -3.12
C LEU A 2 2.19 15.92 -2.55
N PHE A 3 2.59 17.15 -2.82
CA PHE A 3 3.91 17.68 -2.42
C PHE A 3 3.81 18.75 -1.33
N LYS A 4 4.88 18.89 -0.53
CA LYS A 4 4.91 19.78 0.65
C LYS A 4 4.70 21.27 0.31
N ASP A 5 4.99 21.69 -0.91
CA ASP A 5 4.77 23.05 -1.40
C ASP A 5 3.30 23.31 -1.81
N GLY A 6 2.42 22.33 -1.62
CA GLY A 6 1.00 22.39 -1.96
C GLY A 6 0.70 22.00 -3.40
N THR A 7 1.71 21.69 -4.21
CA THR A 7 1.52 21.20 -5.56
C THR A 7 1.18 19.71 -5.58
N ARG A 8 0.73 19.22 -6.73
CA ARG A 8 0.50 17.79 -7.00
C ARG A 8 1.01 17.42 -8.38
N GLU A 9 1.24 16.13 -8.57
CA GLU A 9 1.43 15.60 -9.93
C GLU A 9 0.08 15.41 -10.64
N PRO A 10 0.05 15.37 -11.99
CA PRO A 10 -1.11 14.94 -12.76
C PRO A 10 -1.54 13.51 -12.40
N LEU A 11 -2.84 13.24 -12.50
CA LEU A 11 -3.38 11.89 -12.33
C LEU A 11 -2.81 10.94 -13.39
N HIS A 12 -2.29 9.80 -12.94
CA HIS A 12 -1.77 8.71 -13.78
C HIS A 12 -1.81 7.40 -12.98
N GLY A 13 -1.20 6.34 -13.50
CA GLY A 13 -1.15 5.04 -12.83
C GLY A 13 0.10 4.25 -13.16
N HIS A 14 0.29 3.15 -12.43
CA HIS A 14 1.46 2.28 -12.51
C HIS A 14 1.07 0.81 -12.39
N ASN A 15 1.93 -0.05 -12.94
CA ASN A 15 1.90 -1.47 -12.67
C ASN A 15 2.85 -1.75 -11.50
N TYR A 16 2.38 -1.51 -10.27
CA TYR A 16 3.20 -1.74 -9.09
C TYR A 16 3.63 -3.20 -8.98
N ARG A 17 4.89 -3.44 -8.61
CA ARG A 17 5.42 -4.77 -8.30
C ARG A 17 5.85 -4.82 -6.84
N VAL A 18 5.47 -5.89 -6.16
CA VAL A 18 5.76 -6.10 -4.74
C VAL A 18 6.74 -7.27 -4.60
N THR A 19 7.84 -7.03 -3.89
CA THR A 19 8.78 -8.08 -3.47
C THR A 19 8.79 -8.17 -1.95
N LEU A 20 8.69 -9.38 -1.42
CA LEU A 20 8.79 -9.66 0.01
C LEU A 20 10.09 -10.43 0.30
N LYS A 21 10.83 -10.00 1.33
CA LYS A 21 11.89 -10.80 1.96
C LYS A 21 11.61 -10.85 3.46
N ALA A 22 11.81 -12.00 4.09
CA ALA A 22 11.63 -12.12 5.52
C ALA A 22 12.55 -13.19 6.11
N ASP A 23 12.84 -13.06 7.39
CA ASP A 23 13.60 -14.03 8.17
C ASP A 23 12.96 -14.31 9.54
N ALA A 24 13.35 -15.42 10.14
CA ALA A 24 12.90 -15.88 11.46
C ALA A 24 14.11 -16.35 12.28
N ILE A 25 13.92 -16.44 13.60
CA ILE A 25 14.95 -16.92 14.53
C ILE A 25 15.17 -18.43 14.36
N ASP A 26 14.06 -19.17 14.26
CA ASP A 26 14.03 -20.62 14.16
C ASP A 26 13.37 -21.04 12.85
N LEU A 27 13.66 -22.26 12.41
CA LEU A 27 12.99 -22.90 11.28
C LEU A 27 11.97 -23.91 11.79
N GLU A 28 10.82 -23.98 11.12
CA GLU A 28 9.84 -25.05 11.31
C GLU A 28 9.82 -25.91 10.04
N GLY A 29 10.09 -27.22 10.19
CA GLY A 29 10.18 -28.13 9.04
C GLY A 29 11.25 -27.71 8.01
N ASP A 30 12.39 -27.21 8.48
CA ASP A 30 13.49 -26.67 7.66
C ASP A 30 13.14 -25.44 6.81
N MET A 31 12.06 -24.73 7.16
CA MET A 31 11.61 -23.52 6.47
C MET A 31 11.41 -22.35 7.45
N VAL A 32 11.61 -21.13 6.95
CA VAL A 32 11.21 -19.90 7.68
C VAL A 32 9.69 -19.80 7.70
N PHE A 33 9.07 -19.98 6.53
CA PHE A 33 7.64 -19.96 6.31
C PHE A 33 7.35 -20.62 4.95
N ASP A 34 6.27 -21.38 4.82
CA ASP A 34 5.96 -22.07 3.56
C ASP A 34 5.59 -21.05 2.47
N PHE A 35 6.22 -21.17 1.30
CA PHE A 35 5.87 -20.34 0.14
C PHE A 35 4.44 -20.53 -0.35
N LEU A 36 3.83 -21.69 -0.09
CA LEU A 36 2.43 -21.96 -0.40
C LEU A 36 1.48 -21.15 0.49
N ASP A 37 1.92 -20.75 1.68
CA ASP A 37 1.10 -19.97 2.63
C ASP A 37 1.31 -18.46 2.48
N ILE A 38 2.56 -17.99 2.29
CA ILE A 38 2.82 -16.54 2.21
C ILE A 38 2.43 -15.94 0.85
N LYS A 39 2.57 -16.70 -0.26
CA LYS A 39 2.22 -16.19 -1.59
C LYS A 39 0.74 -15.79 -1.71
N PRO A 40 -0.24 -16.58 -1.23
CA PRO A 40 -1.64 -16.17 -1.19
C PRO A 40 -1.87 -14.90 -0.37
N ILE A 41 -1.20 -14.74 0.78
CA ILE A 41 -1.34 -13.54 1.62
C ILE A 41 -0.83 -12.30 0.88
N VAL A 42 0.37 -12.36 0.30
CA VAL A 42 0.92 -11.23 -0.48
C VAL A 42 0.00 -10.88 -1.65
N ARG A 43 -0.52 -11.90 -2.36
CA ARG A 43 -1.47 -11.71 -3.45
C ARG A 43 -2.75 -11.04 -2.97
N GLU A 44 -3.33 -11.51 -1.88
CA GLU A 44 -4.56 -10.93 -1.33
C GLU A 44 -4.39 -9.44 -0.99
N VAL A 45 -3.25 -9.06 -0.40
CA VAL A 45 -2.96 -7.64 -0.14
C VAL A 45 -2.83 -6.86 -1.45
N CYS A 46 -2.13 -7.40 -2.46
CA CYS A 46 -2.01 -6.75 -3.76
C CYS A 46 -3.38 -6.61 -4.46
N ASP A 47 -4.19 -7.67 -4.49
CA ASP A 47 -5.51 -7.69 -5.10
C ASP A 47 -6.47 -6.70 -4.42
N SER A 48 -6.27 -6.43 -3.12
CA SER A 48 -7.05 -5.40 -2.40
C SER A 48 -6.77 -3.97 -2.87
N LEU A 49 -5.61 -3.73 -3.49
CA LEU A 49 -5.17 -2.44 -4.03
C LEU A 49 -5.39 -2.32 -5.54
N ASP A 50 -5.57 -3.46 -6.21
CA ASP A 50 -5.58 -3.55 -7.67
C ASP A 50 -6.80 -2.86 -8.31
N HIS A 51 -6.60 -2.27 -9.50
CA HIS A 51 -7.62 -1.55 -10.27
C HIS A 51 -8.38 -0.45 -9.49
N LYS A 52 -7.72 0.24 -8.55
CA LYS A 52 -8.27 1.39 -7.81
C LYS A 52 -7.43 2.65 -7.96
N LEU A 53 -8.11 3.79 -7.91
CA LEU A 53 -7.47 5.06 -7.58
C LEU A 53 -7.18 5.09 -6.07
N LEU A 54 -5.90 4.95 -5.71
CA LEU A 54 -5.48 5.06 -4.32
C LEU A 54 -5.47 6.53 -3.88
N ILE A 55 -6.10 6.82 -2.74
CA ILE A 55 -6.19 8.17 -2.18
C ILE A 55 -5.65 8.16 -0.75
N PRO A 56 -4.76 9.10 -0.37
CA PRO A 56 -4.16 9.13 0.97
C PRO A 56 -5.12 9.78 1.98
N GLY A 57 -5.89 8.96 2.70
CA GLY A 57 -6.95 9.39 3.60
C GLY A 57 -6.49 10.13 4.86
N GLU A 58 -5.22 10.04 5.23
CA GLU A 58 -4.65 10.78 6.36
C GLU A 58 -3.98 12.10 5.93
N SER A 59 -3.96 12.39 4.64
CA SER A 59 -3.28 13.58 4.13
C SER A 59 -4.08 14.85 4.40
N THR A 60 -3.44 15.86 4.97
CA THR A 60 -4.03 17.19 5.16
C THR A 60 -3.99 18.06 3.89
N MET A 61 -3.41 17.56 2.80
CA MET A 61 -3.24 18.29 1.53
C MET A 61 -4.37 18.01 0.52
N ILE A 62 -5.31 17.14 0.88
CA ILE A 62 -6.49 16.79 0.09
C ILE A 62 -7.70 16.74 1.00
N GLU A 63 -8.73 17.49 0.64
CA GLU A 63 -10.06 17.36 1.25
C GLU A 63 -10.80 16.26 0.50
N ILE A 64 -11.35 15.30 1.24
CA ILE A 64 -12.12 14.18 0.68
C ILE A 64 -13.53 14.23 1.26
N LEU A 65 -14.53 14.38 0.41
CA LEU A 65 -15.94 14.42 0.79
C LEU A 65 -16.65 13.19 0.22
N ASP A 66 -17.33 12.46 1.10
CA ASP A 66 -18.26 11.39 0.72
C ASP A 66 -19.59 12.02 0.24
N LYS A 67 -19.93 11.82 -1.04
CA LYS A 67 -21.11 12.41 -1.68
C LYS A 67 -21.85 11.38 -2.54
N ASP A 68 -23.01 10.95 -2.08
CA ASP A 68 -23.89 10.01 -2.80
C ASP A 68 -23.14 8.75 -3.28
N THR A 69 -22.87 8.64 -4.58
CA THR A 69 -22.16 7.52 -5.21
C THR A 69 -20.68 7.78 -5.44
N ASN A 70 -20.18 8.99 -5.15
CA ASN A 70 -18.84 9.44 -5.47
C ASN A 70 -18.07 9.91 -4.23
N TYR A 71 -16.74 9.95 -4.37
CA TYR A 71 -15.89 10.82 -3.55
C TYR A 71 -15.56 12.08 -4.35
N GLU A 72 -15.77 13.22 -3.73
CA GLU A 72 -15.29 14.52 -4.22
C GLU A 72 -13.99 14.87 -3.52
N MET A 73 -12.99 15.29 -4.28
CA MET A 73 -11.65 15.53 -3.79
C MET A 73 -11.15 16.90 -4.25
N LYS A 74 -10.62 17.69 -3.31
CA LYS A 74 -10.04 19.00 -3.59
C LYS A 74 -8.63 19.09 -3.02
N THR A 75 -7.66 19.46 -3.87
CA THR A 75 -6.26 19.62 -3.47
C THR A 75 -5.93 21.08 -3.18
N LEU A 76 -4.80 21.32 -2.49
CA LEU A 76 -4.37 22.68 -2.10
C LEU A 76 -4.14 23.62 -3.29
N ASP A 77 -3.76 23.10 -4.46
CA ASP A 77 -3.61 23.86 -5.70
C ASP A 77 -4.95 24.30 -6.33
N GLY A 78 -6.08 23.93 -5.72
CA GLY A 78 -7.43 24.25 -6.19
C GLY A 78 -8.02 23.26 -7.20
N SER A 79 -7.29 22.20 -7.58
CA SER A 79 -7.84 21.15 -8.45
C SER A 79 -8.99 20.40 -7.78
N PHE A 80 -9.94 19.95 -8.59
CA PHE A 80 -11.12 19.21 -8.15
C PHE A 80 -11.30 17.93 -8.96
N PHE A 81 -11.67 16.85 -8.27
CA PHE A 81 -11.95 15.54 -8.86
C PHE A 81 -13.25 14.99 -8.25
N SER A 82 -14.03 14.26 -9.04
CA SER A 82 -15.18 13.47 -8.54
C SER A 82 -15.11 12.10 -9.18
N MET A 83 -14.99 11.05 -8.35
CA MET A 83 -14.79 9.68 -8.80
C MET A 83 -15.81 8.75 -8.14
N PRO A 84 -16.34 7.73 -8.84
CA PRO A 84 -17.21 6.72 -8.23
C PRO A 84 -16.53 6.06 -7.04
N LYS A 85 -17.27 5.83 -5.95
CA LYS A 85 -16.75 5.15 -4.76
C LYS A 85 -16.24 3.74 -5.06
N THR A 86 -16.80 3.10 -6.09
CA THR A 86 -16.38 1.77 -6.54
C THR A 86 -14.97 1.75 -7.11
N ASP A 87 -14.45 2.90 -7.55
CA ASP A 87 -13.19 2.98 -8.29
C ASP A 87 -12.06 3.56 -7.43
N VAL A 88 -12.38 4.00 -6.21
CA VAL A 88 -11.46 4.66 -5.27
C VAL A 88 -11.22 3.78 -4.06
N LEU A 89 -9.97 3.73 -3.62
CA LEU A 89 -9.60 3.17 -2.33
C LEU A 89 -8.92 4.25 -1.48
N ILE A 90 -9.56 4.63 -0.38
CA ILE A 90 -9.00 5.56 0.60
C ILE A 90 -8.13 4.74 1.56
N LEU A 91 -6.81 4.98 1.52
CA LEU A 91 -5.84 4.29 2.35
C LEU A 91 -5.48 5.12 3.60
N PRO A 92 -5.22 4.48 4.75
CA PRO A 92 -4.77 5.15 5.98
C PRO A 92 -3.28 5.52 5.89
N ILE A 93 -2.94 6.37 4.92
CA ILE A 93 -1.57 6.83 4.65
C ILE A 93 -1.57 8.33 4.32
N LEU A 94 -0.43 8.98 4.59
CA LEU A 94 -0.24 10.43 4.37
C LEU A 94 -0.01 10.82 2.90
N ASN A 95 0.41 9.87 2.06
CA ASN A 95 0.64 10.06 0.63
C ASN A 95 0.62 8.69 -0.07
N THR A 96 0.37 8.66 -1.37
CA THR A 96 0.37 7.43 -2.18
C THR A 96 1.72 7.21 -2.86
N SER A 97 2.81 7.50 -2.15
CA SER A 97 4.16 7.25 -2.64
C SER A 97 4.52 5.77 -2.50
N ALA A 98 5.46 5.28 -3.30
CA ALA A 98 5.94 3.90 -3.21
C ALA A 98 6.40 3.55 -1.77
N GLU A 99 7.04 4.48 -1.05
CA GLU A 99 7.47 4.29 0.34
C GLU A 99 6.28 4.07 1.30
N ARG A 100 5.24 4.90 1.17
CA ARG A 100 4.06 4.81 2.04
C ARG A 100 3.23 3.56 1.74
N ILE A 101 3.14 3.20 0.46
CA ILE A 101 2.50 1.95 0.03
C ILE A 101 3.30 0.74 0.55
N ALA A 102 4.63 0.75 0.51
CA ALA A 102 5.47 -0.32 1.06
C ALA A 102 5.24 -0.52 2.57
N ILE A 103 5.14 0.58 3.34
CA ILE A 103 4.79 0.54 4.77
C ILE A 103 3.41 -0.11 4.97
N TYR A 104 2.39 0.37 4.25
CA TYR A 104 1.02 -0.15 4.34
C TYR A 104 0.96 -1.65 4.05
N ILE A 105 1.55 -2.09 2.93
CA ILE A 105 1.59 -3.50 2.52
C ILE A 105 2.31 -4.35 3.56
N THR A 106 3.43 -3.87 4.12
CA THR A 106 4.15 -4.58 5.18
C THR A 106 3.26 -4.84 6.39
N HIS A 107 2.53 -3.82 6.85
CA HIS A 107 1.64 -3.96 8.00
C HIS A 107 0.49 -4.93 7.72
N GLU A 108 -0.14 -4.86 6.55
CA GLU A 108 -1.22 -5.79 6.17
C GLU A 108 -0.72 -7.23 6.07
N ILE A 109 0.46 -7.47 5.50
CA ILE A 109 1.07 -8.82 5.45
C ILE A 109 1.34 -9.32 6.88
N LYS A 110 1.98 -8.51 7.74
CA LYS A 110 2.26 -8.90 9.15
C LYS A 110 0.95 -9.25 9.88
N ARG A 111 -0.09 -8.43 9.70
CA ARG A 111 -1.40 -8.63 10.32
C ARG A 111 -2.00 -9.97 9.89
N LEU A 112 -2.10 -10.22 8.59
CA LEU A 112 -2.70 -11.46 8.05
C LEU A 112 -1.92 -12.72 8.43
N VAL A 113 -0.58 -12.66 8.42
CA VAL A 113 0.28 -13.77 8.86
C VAL A 113 0.05 -14.08 10.34
N SER A 114 0.02 -13.04 11.19
CA SER A 114 -0.24 -13.22 12.62
C SER A 114 -1.64 -13.77 12.90
N GLU A 115 -2.67 -13.29 12.19
CA GLU A 115 -4.06 -13.74 12.38
C GLU A 115 -4.28 -15.19 11.95
N ARG A 116 -3.63 -15.64 10.88
CA ARG A 116 -3.88 -16.95 10.26
C ARG A 116 -2.97 -18.05 10.79
N PHE A 117 -1.74 -17.71 11.17
CA PHE A 117 -0.71 -18.69 11.53
C PHE A 117 -0.15 -18.50 12.95
N SER A 118 -0.58 -17.45 13.67
CA SER A 118 0.03 -17.07 14.96
C SER A 118 1.55 -16.88 14.88
N PHE A 119 2.04 -16.47 13.70
CA PHE A 119 3.45 -16.36 13.38
C PHE A 119 3.87 -14.89 13.22
N GLN A 120 5.11 -14.58 13.60
CA GLN A 120 5.72 -13.27 13.38
C GLN A 120 7.14 -13.45 12.84
N PHE A 121 7.44 -12.78 11.74
CA PHE A 121 8.80 -12.69 11.22
C PHE A 121 9.67 -11.89 12.19
N LYS A 122 10.95 -12.26 12.30
CA LYS A 122 11.94 -11.47 13.01
C LYS A 122 12.25 -10.19 12.26
N ASN A 123 12.42 -10.29 10.94
CA ASN A 123 12.50 -9.14 10.07
C ASN A 123 11.64 -9.38 8.83
N ILE A 124 11.01 -8.32 8.35
CA ILE A 124 10.26 -8.29 7.10
C ILE A 124 10.65 -7.06 6.30
N GLU A 125 10.92 -7.25 5.02
CA GLU A 125 11.24 -6.22 4.05
C GLU A 125 10.26 -6.34 2.88
N VAL A 126 9.59 -5.23 2.59
CA VAL A 126 8.73 -5.10 1.41
C VAL A 126 9.30 -4.01 0.52
N GLU A 127 9.53 -4.37 -0.74
CA GLU A 127 9.86 -3.47 -1.82
C GLU A 127 8.63 -3.25 -2.69
N VAL A 128 8.35 -1.99 -3.02
CA VAL A 128 7.34 -1.57 -3.99
C VAL A 128 8.04 -0.86 -5.13
N GLU A 129 7.98 -1.45 -6.31
CA GLU A 129 8.51 -0.89 -7.55
C GLU A 129 7.37 -0.25 -8.36
N GLU A 130 7.50 1.03 -8.67
CA GLU A 130 6.49 1.83 -9.38
C GLU A 130 6.74 1.81 -10.90
N THR A 131 8.01 1.89 -11.29
CA THR A 131 8.48 1.80 -12.67
C THR A 131 9.74 0.92 -12.66
N PRO A 132 10.03 0.11 -13.70
CA PRO A 132 11.21 -0.74 -13.72
C PRO A 132 12.50 0.00 -13.34
N GLY A 133 13.14 -0.41 -12.24
CA GLY A 133 14.35 0.21 -11.68
C GLY A 133 14.11 1.36 -10.69
N GLN A 134 12.86 1.71 -10.39
CA GLN A 134 12.47 2.74 -9.43
C GLN A 134 11.58 2.13 -8.35
N CYS A 135 12.16 1.90 -7.18
CA CYS A 135 11.47 1.26 -6.05
C CYS A 135 11.72 1.97 -4.73
N ALA A 136 10.82 1.71 -3.79
CA ALA A 136 10.97 2.04 -2.40
C ALA A 136 10.96 0.76 -1.57
N VAL A 137 11.75 0.73 -0.50
CA VAL A 137 11.86 -0.41 0.41
C VAL A 137 11.51 0.04 1.82
N TYR A 138 10.62 -0.71 2.48
CA TYR A 138 10.39 -0.58 3.90
C TYR A 138 10.82 -1.87 4.62
N ARG A 139 11.54 -1.70 5.73
CA ARG A 139 11.97 -2.80 6.60
C ARG A 139 11.42 -2.58 8.01
N SER A 140 10.78 -3.62 8.54
CA SER A 140 10.35 -3.70 9.93
C SER A 140 11.08 -4.85 10.61
N GLU A 141 11.61 -4.55 11.78
CA GLU A 141 12.01 -5.53 12.80
C GLU A 141 10.80 -5.92 13.67
#